data_AF-A0A0B7A328-F1
#
_entry.id   AF-A0A0B7A328-F1
#
_cell.length_a   1.000
_cell.length_b   1.000
_cell.length_c   1.000
_cell.angle_alpha   90.00
_cell.angle_beta   90.00
_cell.angle_gamma   90.00
#
_symmetry.space_group_name_H-M   'P 1'
#
loop_
_entity.id
_entity.type
_entity.pdbx_description
1 polymer ?
#
loop_
_entity_poly.entity_id
_entity_poly.type
_entity_poly.pdbx_seq_one_letter_code
_entity_poly.pdbx_strand_id
1 'polypeptide(L)'
;YFNACLVFILFIVFVVKIFHNTDSEFASIGDTEKMFNSIACIHGPDDNVDNSYLTFRSWGAFMFGIIEIFVSSAVTYCDQASWQSRIAAKPIQGVWGFILAGFIWFSIPNVMATTTGMAYLAISSDNGSHFLDAGQIDEGLVTPLIAEKVLGSAGGILILTMGAMALMSTGSGEVMGLSSVIVYDIYQTYIRPFRDNLEPHHCVLCGQTRKGLEKSKPNPHVDGDALCSCEDATKCSQCADDVETARNTTQYYLKKPYACQTHGRFREYMDFLFEFKNWCIVWVTVCMVPLGLVVFQTGINLNWIFYSGATVTIPCFPPVVLSIIWVKATGIGLIAGSISGLVCGIVATLVTATTYPGGLDLFLNNTVKDYTILAGNVTGFVVSLTVCIVGSLLTHKIKGAADVEFEWMKMYDIDNPLQPWELLYREDMKGMVYDDRPSFHQMNKAFRKAKLTAYIAGGSSIFLFAILIPGVMAAYPVMNHTRFQMWLNFTQAWAITMAIIVVVLPPTEEIMRIVKQCRKNKSPVQALATVSFPRDANGDVEIVKSHSMLEAHEMVVKDGGDYSCSNSDVLPAAV
;
A
#
# COMPACT_ATOMS: atom_id res chain seq x y z
N TYR A 1 7.26 -10.82 -1.64
CA TYR A 1 8.71 -10.84 -1.92
C TYR A 1 9.08 -11.72 -3.12
N PHE A 2 8.82 -13.03 -3.08
CA PHE A 2 9.18 -13.97 -4.15
C PHE A 2 8.71 -13.53 -5.55
N ASN A 3 7.43 -13.13 -5.67
CA ASN A 3 6.87 -12.63 -6.92
C ASN A 3 7.64 -11.41 -7.46
N ALA A 4 7.98 -10.44 -6.60
CA ALA A 4 8.75 -9.26 -6.99
C ALA A 4 10.18 -9.61 -7.43
N CYS A 5 10.85 -10.52 -6.71
CA CYS A 5 12.17 -11.02 -7.09
C CYS A 5 12.14 -11.69 -8.48
N LEU A 6 11.15 -12.55 -8.72
CA LEU A 6 10.96 -13.23 -9.99
C LEU A 6 10.69 -12.23 -11.12
N VAL A 7 9.80 -11.25 -10.90
CA VAL A 7 9.51 -10.19 -11.87
C VAL A 7 10.78 -9.41 -12.24
N PHE A 8 11.59 -9.00 -11.26
CA PHE A 8 12.84 -8.27 -11.54
C PHE A 8 13.88 -9.12 -12.27
N ILE A 9 14.01 -10.41 -11.94
CA ILE A 9 14.93 -11.32 -12.65
C ILE A 9 14.51 -11.47 -14.11
N LEU A 10 13.24 -11.79 -14.36
CA LEU A 10 12.71 -11.93 -15.72
C LEU A 10 12.80 -10.61 -16.50
N PHE A 11 12.55 -9.49 -15.82
CA PHE A 11 12.65 -8.15 -16.40
C PHE A 11 14.06 -7.83 -16.88
N ILE A 12 15.09 -8.12 -16.08
CA ILE A 12 16.49 -7.90 -16.49
C ILE A 12 16.85 -8.81 -17.66
N VAL A 13 16.46 -10.09 -17.62
CA VAL A 13 16.68 -11.01 -18.75
C VAL A 13 16.05 -10.47 -20.02
N PHE A 14 14.83 -9.97 -19.94
CA PHE A 14 14.10 -9.38 -21.06
C PHE A 14 14.82 -8.15 -21.64
N VAL A 15 15.23 -7.20 -20.79
CA VAL A 15 15.92 -5.98 -21.22
C VAL A 15 17.27 -6.28 -21.87
N VAL A 16 18.07 -7.15 -21.25
CA VAL A 16 19.38 -7.56 -21.79
C VAL A 16 19.21 -8.25 -23.14
N LYS A 17 18.19 -9.10 -23.28
CA LYS A 17 17.92 -9.78 -24.54
C LYS A 17 17.42 -8.86 -25.64
N ILE A 18 16.78 -7.74 -25.35
CA ILE A 18 16.39 -6.80 -26.41
C ILE A 18 17.60 -5.98 -26.88
N PHE A 19 18.41 -5.46 -25.94
CA PHE A 19 19.49 -4.55 -26.32
C PHE A 19 20.79 -5.24 -26.74
N HIS A 20 21.02 -6.49 -26.36
CA HIS A 20 22.30 -7.18 -26.59
C HIS A 20 22.18 -8.53 -27.32
N ASN A 21 21.00 -8.90 -27.80
CA ASN A 21 20.86 -10.11 -28.60
C ASN A 21 21.29 -9.85 -30.05
N THR A 22 22.48 -10.31 -30.41
CA THR A 22 23.02 -10.22 -31.78
C THR A 22 22.44 -11.27 -32.72
N ASP A 23 21.70 -12.25 -32.20
CA ASP A 23 21.16 -13.38 -32.96
C ASP A 23 19.72 -13.13 -33.43
N SER A 24 19.18 -11.91 -33.27
CA SER A 24 17.83 -11.58 -33.73
C SER A 24 17.74 -11.48 -35.25
N GLU A 25 16.61 -11.91 -35.81
CA GLU A 25 16.28 -11.74 -37.23
C GLU A 25 16.24 -10.25 -37.64
N PHE A 26 15.93 -9.36 -36.69
CA PHE A 26 15.88 -7.92 -36.88
C PHE A 26 17.25 -7.28 -36.71
N ALA A 27 17.76 -6.65 -37.78
CA ALA A 27 19.09 -6.03 -37.80
C ALA A 27 19.19 -4.75 -36.96
N SER A 28 18.06 -4.10 -36.67
CA SER A 28 17.96 -2.91 -35.81
C SER A 28 17.91 -3.21 -34.31
N ILE A 29 17.82 -4.49 -33.92
CA ILE A 29 17.82 -4.96 -32.54
C ILE A 29 19.21 -5.52 -32.18
N GLY A 30 19.61 -5.40 -30.91
CA GLY A 30 20.93 -5.85 -30.43
C GLY A 30 22.08 -4.87 -30.64
N ASP A 31 21.86 -3.75 -31.34
CA ASP A 31 22.85 -2.68 -31.56
C ASP A 31 22.18 -1.31 -31.38
N THR A 32 22.64 -0.55 -30.39
CA THR A 32 22.07 0.76 -30.05
C THR A 32 22.23 1.79 -31.16
N GLU A 33 23.28 1.70 -31.98
CA GLU A 33 23.53 2.64 -33.07
C GLU A 33 22.56 2.39 -34.22
N LYS A 34 22.37 1.13 -34.60
CA LYS A 34 21.39 0.75 -35.63
C LYS A 34 19.96 1.09 -35.20
N MET A 35 19.63 0.79 -33.94
CA MET A 35 18.32 1.15 -33.38
C MET A 35 18.09 2.66 -33.43
N PHE A 36 19.07 3.47 -33.04
CA PHE A 36 18.99 4.93 -33.14
C PHE A 36 18.77 5.40 -34.58
N ASN A 37 19.53 4.85 -35.53
CA ASN A 37 19.42 5.24 -36.94
C ASN A 37 18.06 4.87 -37.55
N SER A 38 17.48 3.71 -37.20
CA SER A 38 16.12 3.34 -37.62
C SER A 38 15.08 4.31 -37.04
N ILE A 39 15.17 4.63 -35.74
CA ILE A 39 14.20 5.52 -35.07
C ILE A 39 14.35 6.98 -35.53
N ALA A 40 15.56 7.43 -35.86
CA ALA A 40 15.78 8.78 -36.36
C ALA A 40 15.15 9.04 -37.74
N CYS A 41 14.88 7.97 -38.52
CA CYS A 41 14.30 8.06 -39.85
C CYS A 41 12.76 8.12 -39.85
N ILE A 42 12.10 7.81 -38.74
CA ILE A 42 10.63 7.78 -38.64
C ILE A 42 10.08 9.12 -38.14
N HIS A 43 8.97 9.53 -38.73
CA HIS A 43 8.24 10.73 -38.31
C HIS A 43 7.30 10.37 -37.15
N GLY A 44 7.47 11.08 -36.04
CA GLY A 44 6.64 10.97 -34.85
C GLY A 44 5.40 11.86 -34.89
N PRO A 45 4.66 11.91 -33.77
CA PRO A 45 3.49 12.75 -33.61
C PRO A 45 3.78 14.24 -33.82
N ASP A 46 2.79 14.98 -34.32
CA ASP A 46 2.91 16.42 -34.62
C ASP A 46 3.11 17.31 -33.38
N ASP A 47 2.78 16.81 -32.19
CA ASP A 47 2.95 17.52 -30.91
C ASP A 47 4.35 17.38 -30.32
N ASN A 48 5.20 16.55 -30.94
CA ASN A 48 6.60 16.38 -30.58
C ASN A 48 7.46 17.44 -31.25
N VAL A 49 8.49 17.93 -30.53
CA VAL A 49 9.49 18.80 -31.14
C VAL A 49 10.19 18.08 -32.30
N ASP A 50 10.25 18.77 -33.45
CA ASP A 50 10.77 18.26 -34.73
C ASP A 50 10.10 16.96 -35.21
N ASN A 51 8.87 16.68 -34.73
CA ASN A 51 8.13 15.45 -34.98
C ASN A 51 9.00 14.20 -34.77
N SER A 52 9.83 14.20 -33.72
CA SER A 52 10.76 13.12 -33.44
C SER A 52 10.26 12.24 -32.30
N TYR A 53 10.45 10.93 -32.38
CA TYR A 53 10.27 10.03 -31.22
C TYR A 53 11.44 10.11 -30.22
N LEU A 54 12.53 10.80 -30.58
CA LEU A 54 13.73 10.95 -29.77
C LEU A 54 13.74 12.26 -28.95
N THR A 55 12.55 12.82 -28.69
CA THR A 55 12.35 14.01 -27.86
C THR A 55 11.62 13.68 -26.57
N PHE A 56 11.96 14.41 -25.50
CA PHE A 56 11.16 14.46 -24.27
C PHE A 56 10.22 15.67 -24.22
N ARG A 57 10.21 16.51 -25.27
CA ARG A 57 9.31 17.66 -25.40
C ARG A 57 8.09 17.26 -26.23
N SER A 58 7.08 16.74 -25.54
CA SER A 58 5.77 16.41 -26.09
C SER A 58 4.68 17.07 -25.26
N TRP A 59 3.72 17.73 -25.92
CA TRP A 59 2.57 18.29 -25.24
C TRP A 59 1.66 17.20 -24.66
N GLY A 60 1.44 16.11 -25.42
CA GLY A 60 0.70 14.95 -24.96
C GLY A 60 1.34 14.33 -23.71
N ALA A 61 2.65 14.13 -23.70
CA ALA A 61 3.35 13.58 -22.54
C ALA A 61 3.26 14.50 -21.30
N PHE A 62 3.31 15.82 -21.49
CA PHE A 62 3.14 16.78 -20.40
C PHE A 62 1.73 16.74 -19.81
N MET A 63 0.69 16.71 -20.66
CA MET A 63 -0.70 16.55 -20.22
C MET A 63 -0.91 15.22 -19.50
N PHE A 64 -0.40 14.13 -20.06
CA PHE A 64 -0.42 12.81 -19.45
C PHE A 64 0.22 12.82 -18.05
N GLY A 65 1.37 13.47 -17.88
CA GLY A 65 2.03 13.62 -16.58
C GLY A 65 1.16 14.35 -15.55
N ILE A 66 0.42 15.39 -15.95
CA ILE A 66 -0.51 16.09 -15.04
C ILE A 66 -1.69 15.19 -14.69
N ILE A 67 -2.29 14.52 -15.68
CA ILE A 67 -3.37 13.56 -15.47
C ILE A 67 -2.95 12.51 -14.45
N GLU A 68 -1.75 11.96 -14.61
CA GLU A 68 -1.25 10.91 -13.74
C GLU A 68 -1.01 11.32 -12.30
N ILE A 69 -0.73 12.61 -12.03
CA ILE A 69 -0.67 13.10 -10.65
C ILE A 69 -2.02 12.87 -9.94
N PHE A 70 -3.13 13.17 -10.61
CA PHE A 70 -4.46 12.98 -10.04
C PHE A 70 -4.83 11.50 -9.97
N VAL A 71 -4.63 10.76 -11.06
CA VAL A 71 -4.93 9.33 -11.13
C VAL A 71 -4.16 8.54 -10.08
N SER A 72 -2.85 8.74 -10.02
CA SER A 72 -1.98 8.10 -9.02
C SER A 72 -2.36 8.51 -7.59
N SER A 73 -2.76 9.77 -7.35
CA SER A 73 -3.23 10.19 -6.03
C SER A 73 -4.52 9.48 -5.62
N ALA A 74 -5.48 9.36 -6.55
CA ALA A 74 -6.75 8.68 -6.29
C ALA A 74 -6.52 7.21 -5.94
N VAL A 75 -5.76 6.48 -6.77
CA VAL A 75 -5.44 5.06 -6.53
C VAL A 75 -4.64 4.91 -5.23
N THR A 76 -3.67 5.78 -4.95
CA THR A 76 -2.77 5.63 -3.80
C THR A 76 -3.44 5.94 -2.46
N TYR A 77 -4.38 6.88 -2.41
CA TYR A 77 -5.01 7.33 -1.15
C TYR A 77 -6.42 6.81 -0.94
N CYS A 78 -7.11 6.33 -1.98
CA CYS A 78 -8.45 5.79 -1.87
C CYS A 78 -8.49 4.25 -1.97
N ASP A 79 -7.35 3.60 -2.22
CA ASP A 79 -7.24 2.15 -2.19
C ASP A 79 -7.00 1.61 -0.76
N GLN A 80 -7.89 0.72 -0.33
CA GLN A 80 -7.80 0.06 0.97
C GLN A 80 -6.61 -0.90 1.08
N ALA A 81 -6.25 -1.63 0.01
CA ALA A 81 -5.13 -2.56 0.04
C ALA A 81 -3.82 -1.81 0.36
N SER A 82 -3.63 -0.66 -0.27
CA SER A 82 -2.54 0.28 0.01
C SER A 82 -2.49 0.76 1.47
N TRP A 83 -3.64 1.06 2.09
CA TRP A 83 -3.68 1.51 3.49
C TRP A 83 -3.33 0.40 4.48
N GLN A 84 -3.77 -0.83 4.24
CA GLN A 84 -3.45 -1.98 5.09
C GLN A 84 -1.94 -2.18 5.21
N SER A 85 -1.22 -2.17 4.09
CA SER A 85 0.23 -2.31 4.10
C SER A 85 0.94 -1.13 4.80
N ARG A 86 0.40 0.09 4.68
CA ARG A 86 0.96 1.29 5.33
C ARG A 86 0.84 1.26 6.84
N ILE A 87 -0.33 0.88 7.36
CA ILE A 87 -0.61 0.87 8.80
C ILE A 87 0.14 -0.28 9.49
N ALA A 88 0.39 -1.38 8.77
CA ALA A 88 1.17 -2.50 9.29
C ALA A 88 2.67 -2.19 9.45
N ALA A 89 3.20 -1.15 8.79
CA ALA A 89 4.62 -0.82 8.81
C ALA A 89 5.02 0.01 10.04
N LYS A 90 6.13 -0.35 10.70
CA LYS A 90 6.72 0.50 11.75
C LYS A 90 7.09 1.87 11.17
N PRO A 91 6.88 3.01 11.86
CA PRO A 91 6.95 4.34 11.25
C PRO A 91 8.27 4.66 10.54
N ILE A 92 9.42 4.43 11.19
CA ILE A 92 10.72 4.74 10.57
C ILE A 92 11.08 3.77 9.42
N GLN A 93 10.73 2.50 9.57
CA GLN A 93 10.95 1.48 8.53
C GLN A 93 10.02 1.73 7.34
N GLY A 94 8.78 2.12 7.61
CA GLY A 94 7.79 2.51 6.63
C GLY A 94 8.26 3.70 5.80
N VAL A 95 8.77 4.77 6.42
CA VAL A 95 9.29 5.93 5.69
C VAL A 95 10.36 5.53 4.67
N TRP A 96 11.39 4.80 5.10
CA TRP A 96 12.45 4.34 4.18
C TRP A 96 11.96 3.33 3.16
N GLY A 97 11.06 2.42 3.57
CA GLY A 97 10.43 1.44 2.69
C GLY A 97 9.64 2.10 1.56
N PHE A 98 8.82 3.10 1.86
CA PHE A 98 8.04 3.82 0.85
C PHE A 98 8.90 4.68 -0.07
N ILE A 99 9.94 5.32 0.45
CA ILE A 99 10.89 6.06 -0.39
C ILE A 99 11.56 5.09 -1.36
N LEU A 100 12.11 3.99 -0.85
CA LEU A 100 12.78 2.99 -1.69
C LEU A 100 11.82 2.38 -2.72
N ALA A 101 10.59 2.08 -2.31
CA ALA A 101 9.55 1.59 -3.21
C ALA A 101 9.26 2.58 -4.35
N GLY A 102 9.24 3.90 -4.08
CA GLY A 102 9.09 4.92 -5.12
C GLY A 102 10.23 4.92 -6.14
N PHE A 103 11.48 4.73 -5.69
CA PHE A 103 12.65 4.63 -6.57
C PHE A 103 12.67 3.34 -7.40
N ILE A 104 12.23 2.23 -6.79
CA ILE A 104 12.03 0.94 -7.48
C ILE A 104 10.91 1.05 -8.51
N TRP A 105 9.82 1.74 -8.17
CA TRP A 105 8.68 1.94 -9.06
C TRP A 105 9.09 2.65 -10.34
N PHE A 106 9.95 3.67 -10.28
CA PHE A 106 10.49 4.31 -11.48
C PHE A 106 11.20 3.33 -12.42
N SER A 107 11.83 2.28 -11.88
CA SER A 107 12.62 1.33 -12.67
C SER A 107 11.80 0.53 -13.67
N ILE A 108 10.64 -0.04 -13.27
CA ILE A 108 9.92 -0.98 -14.12
C ILE A 108 9.30 -0.26 -15.34
N PRO A 109 8.43 0.75 -15.18
CA PRO A 109 7.77 1.40 -16.31
C PRO A 109 8.76 2.14 -17.20
N ASN A 110 9.74 2.86 -16.62
CA ASN A 110 10.69 3.64 -17.42
C ASN A 110 11.54 2.73 -18.33
N VAL A 111 12.10 1.66 -17.77
CA VAL A 111 13.00 0.77 -18.52
C VAL A 111 12.19 -0.12 -19.45
N MET A 112 11.01 -0.60 -19.02
CA MET A 112 10.14 -1.38 -19.90
C MET A 112 9.68 -0.54 -21.09
N ALA A 113 9.13 0.65 -20.86
CA ALA A 113 8.66 1.54 -21.93
C ALA A 113 9.79 1.97 -22.85
N THR A 114 10.97 2.33 -22.31
CA THR A 114 12.13 2.68 -23.14
C THR A 114 12.60 1.48 -23.97
N THR A 115 12.62 0.28 -23.41
CA THR A 115 13.09 -0.92 -24.11
C THR A 115 12.12 -1.37 -25.19
N THR A 116 10.85 -1.57 -24.84
CA THR A 116 9.86 -2.14 -25.76
C THR A 116 9.35 -1.11 -26.75
N GLY A 117 9.18 0.15 -26.33
CA GLY A 117 8.78 1.24 -27.21
C GLY A 117 9.82 1.50 -28.31
N MET A 118 11.10 1.59 -27.95
CA MET A 118 12.17 1.80 -28.93
C MET A 118 12.36 0.58 -29.84
N ALA A 119 12.29 -0.63 -29.29
CA ALA A 119 12.36 -1.85 -30.09
C ALA A 119 11.19 -1.94 -31.09
N TYR A 120 9.98 -1.58 -30.68
CA TYR A 120 8.82 -1.56 -31.57
C TYR A 120 8.99 -0.57 -32.71
N LEU A 121 9.41 0.66 -32.40
CA LEU A 121 9.65 1.67 -33.43
C LEU A 121 10.76 1.26 -34.41
N ALA A 122 11.84 0.66 -33.92
CA ALA A 122 12.94 0.20 -34.76
C ALA A 122 12.51 -0.93 -35.73
N ILE A 123 11.80 -1.94 -35.22
CA ILE A 123 11.31 -3.05 -36.06
C ILE A 123 10.22 -2.56 -37.03
N SER A 124 9.34 -1.65 -36.60
CA SER A 124 8.32 -1.05 -37.49
C SER A 124 8.96 -0.21 -38.60
N SER A 125 10.07 0.47 -38.32
CA SER A 125 10.85 1.18 -39.34
C SER A 125 11.41 0.21 -40.38
N ASP A 126 12.02 -0.89 -39.94
CA ASP A 126 12.59 -1.89 -40.85
C ASP A 126 11.53 -2.59 -41.72
N ASN A 127 10.32 -2.79 -41.17
CA ASN A 127 9.19 -3.39 -41.86
C ASN A 127 8.43 -2.42 -42.78
N GLY A 128 8.62 -1.11 -42.61
CA GLY A 128 7.93 -0.06 -43.37
C GLY A 128 6.46 0.18 -42.97
N SER A 129 5.95 -0.51 -41.96
CA SER A 129 4.61 -0.29 -41.38
C SER A 129 4.56 -0.72 -39.91
N HIS A 130 3.61 -0.14 -39.17
CA HIS A 130 3.25 -0.62 -37.84
C HIS A 130 2.70 -2.05 -37.89
N PHE A 131 2.97 -2.83 -36.84
CA PHE A 131 2.45 -4.20 -36.70
C PHE A 131 1.11 -4.27 -35.98
N LEU A 132 0.81 -3.23 -35.20
CA LEU A 132 -0.39 -3.13 -34.39
C LEU A 132 -1.20 -1.92 -34.84
N ASP A 133 -2.52 -2.10 -34.83
CA ASP A 133 -3.45 -0.99 -35.00
C ASP A 133 -3.42 -0.09 -33.74
N ALA A 134 -3.86 1.16 -33.89
CA ALA A 134 -3.88 2.12 -32.77
C ALA A 134 -4.61 1.58 -31.52
N GLY A 135 -5.73 0.88 -31.70
CA GLY A 135 -6.46 0.25 -30.59
C GLY A 135 -5.66 -0.84 -29.88
N GLN A 136 -4.89 -1.63 -30.61
CA GLN A 136 -4.04 -2.69 -30.04
C GLN A 136 -2.83 -2.12 -29.29
N ILE A 137 -2.31 -0.98 -29.76
CA ILE A 137 -1.28 -0.22 -29.04
C ILE A 137 -1.86 0.30 -27.72
N ASP A 138 -3.07 0.87 -27.75
CA ASP A 138 -3.76 1.39 -26.56
C ASP A 138 -4.13 0.27 -25.56
N GLU A 139 -4.33 -0.97 -26.02
CA GLU A 139 -4.51 -2.17 -25.19
C GLU A 139 -3.21 -2.67 -24.54
N GLY A 140 -2.05 -2.09 -24.88
CA GLY A 140 -0.75 -2.45 -24.30
C GLY A 140 -0.09 -3.67 -24.94
N LEU A 141 -0.50 -4.07 -26.15
CA LEU A 141 0.01 -5.28 -26.82
C LEU A 141 1.44 -5.14 -27.39
N VAL A 142 2.03 -3.94 -27.32
CA VAL A 142 3.41 -3.66 -27.78
C VAL A 142 4.42 -4.56 -27.07
N THR A 143 4.38 -4.63 -25.74
CA THR A 143 5.35 -5.41 -24.96
C THR A 143 5.26 -6.92 -25.24
N PRO A 144 4.08 -7.56 -25.20
CA PRO A 144 3.92 -8.96 -25.62
C PRO A 144 4.39 -9.23 -27.04
N LEU A 145 4.05 -8.36 -28.00
CA LEU A 145 4.46 -8.52 -29.39
C LEU A 145 5.98 -8.54 -29.53
N ILE A 146 6.67 -7.58 -28.91
CA ILE A 146 8.13 -7.49 -28.97
C ILE A 146 8.78 -8.69 -28.30
N ALA A 147 8.23 -9.16 -27.18
CA ALA A 147 8.72 -10.36 -26.54
C ALA A 147 8.64 -11.58 -27.47
N GLU A 148 7.50 -11.80 -28.12
CA GLU A 148 7.34 -12.93 -29.03
C GLU A 148 8.20 -12.79 -30.30
N LYS A 149 8.32 -11.58 -30.86
CA LYS A 149 9.14 -11.34 -32.07
C LYS A 149 10.63 -11.49 -31.82
N VAL A 150 11.15 -11.04 -30.68
CA VAL A 150 12.59 -11.04 -30.38
C VAL A 150 13.05 -12.36 -29.74
N LEU A 151 12.21 -12.98 -28.91
CA LEU A 151 12.58 -14.16 -28.10
C LEU A 151 11.78 -15.43 -28.48
N GLY A 152 10.91 -15.36 -29.48
CA GLY A 152 10.01 -16.45 -29.85
C GLY A 152 9.03 -16.80 -28.72
N SER A 153 8.57 -18.05 -28.69
CA SER A 153 7.63 -18.54 -27.68
C SER A 153 8.15 -18.38 -26.24
N ALA A 154 9.47 -18.40 -26.04
CA ALA A 154 10.08 -18.17 -24.74
C ALA A 154 9.82 -16.74 -24.22
N GLY A 155 9.79 -15.74 -25.09
CA GLY A 155 9.43 -14.36 -24.74
C GLY A 155 7.99 -14.22 -24.31
N GLY A 156 7.06 -14.86 -25.03
CA GLY A 156 5.65 -14.90 -24.65
C GLY A 156 5.44 -15.51 -23.26
N ILE A 157 6.07 -16.66 -22.99
CA ILE A 157 6.03 -17.32 -21.66
C ILE A 157 6.61 -16.40 -20.58
N LEU A 158 7.70 -15.69 -20.88
CA LEU A 158 8.33 -14.76 -19.94
C LEU A 158 7.38 -13.63 -19.54
N ILE A 159 6.75 -12.95 -20.51
CA ILE A 159 5.79 -11.86 -20.24
C ILE A 159 4.56 -12.37 -19.51
N LEU A 160 4.03 -13.54 -19.90
CA LEU A 160 2.90 -14.17 -19.19
C LEU A 160 3.26 -14.51 -17.74
N THR A 161 4.47 -15.02 -17.50
CA THR A 161 4.94 -15.34 -16.14
C THR A 161 5.10 -14.06 -15.30
N MET A 162 5.72 -13.02 -15.86
CA MET A 162 5.83 -11.71 -15.19
C MET A 162 4.45 -11.13 -14.85
N GLY A 163 3.52 -11.15 -15.82
CA GLY A 163 2.15 -10.70 -15.64
C GLY A 163 1.41 -11.50 -14.57
N ALA A 164 1.52 -12.83 -14.59
CA ALA A 164 0.89 -13.70 -13.59
C ALA A 164 1.43 -13.44 -12.17
N MET A 165 2.75 -13.26 -12.00
CA MET A 165 3.33 -12.93 -10.68
C MET A 165 2.86 -11.56 -10.18
N ALA A 166 2.78 -10.57 -11.07
CA ALA A 166 2.27 -9.24 -10.73
C ALA A 166 0.81 -9.32 -10.30
N LEU A 167 -0.04 -9.99 -11.09
CA LEU A 167 -1.47 -10.18 -10.82
C LEU A 167 -1.73 -10.95 -9.53
N MET A 168 -0.94 -11.98 -9.21
CA MET A 168 -1.09 -12.69 -7.94
C MET A 168 -0.73 -11.79 -6.74
N SER A 169 0.28 -10.93 -6.89
CA SER A 169 0.70 -10.04 -5.83
C SER A 169 -0.32 -8.92 -5.57
N THR A 170 -0.82 -8.27 -6.63
CA THR A 170 -1.80 -7.18 -6.48
C THR A 170 -3.20 -7.73 -6.19
N GLY A 171 -3.61 -8.78 -6.89
CA GLY A 171 -4.94 -9.38 -6.76
C GLY A 171 -5.22 -9.93 -5.36
N SER A 172 -4.23 -10.55 -4.70
CA SER A 172 -4.41 -10.98 -3.31
C SER A 172 -4.59 -9.80 -2.35
N GLY A 173 -3.87 -8.70 -2.56
CA GLY A 173 -4.03 -7.45 -1.81
C GLY A 173 -5.44 -6.86 -1.96
N GLU A 174 -5.95 -6.76 -3.20
CA GLU A 174 -7.28 -6.23 -3.49
C GLU A 174 -8.41 -7.09 -2.90
N VAL A 175 -8.28 -8.43 -2.98
CA VAL A 175 -9.24 -9.35 -2.35
C VAL A 175 -9.28 -9.13 -0.83
N MET A 176 -8.10 -9.00 -0.19
CA MET A 176 -8.01 -8.73 1.25
C MET A 176 -8.54 -7.34 1.61
N GLY A 177 -8.26 -6.33 0.78
CA GLY A 177 -8.76 -4.98 0.91
C GLY A 177 -10.28 -4.96 0.91
N LEU A 178 -10.91 -5.47 -0.15
CA LEU A 178 -12.37 -5.52 -0.28
C LEU A 178 -13.04 -6.35 0.82
N SER A 179 -12.45 -7.49 1.19
CA SER A 179 -12.98 -8.32 2.29
C SER A 179 -12.95 -7.58 3.62
N SER A 180 -11.91 -6.77 3.88
CA SER A 180 -11.83 -5.96 5.10
C SER A 180 -12.91 -4.88 5.17
N VAL A 181 -13.23 -4.23 4.04
CA VAL A 181 -14.29 -3.22 3.98
C VAL A 181 -15.65 -3.88 4.29
N ILE A 182 -15.92 -5.03 3.69
CA ILE A 182 -17.17 -5.77 3.94
C ILE A 182 -17.30 -6.14 5.43
N VAL A 183 -16.22 -6.60 6.06
CA VAL A 183 -16.27 -7.11 7.44
C VAL A 183 -16.25 -5.98 8.46
N TYR A 184 -15.31 -5.04 8.35
CA TYR A 184 -15.06 -4.04 9.38
C TYR A 184 -15.90 -2.78 9.16
N ASP A 185 -16.02 -2.31 7.91
CA ASP A 185 -16.69 -1.04 7.61
C ASP A 185 -18.20 -1.24 7.41
N ILE A 186 -18.64 -2.40 6.93
CA ILE A 186 -20.07 -2.70 6.73
C ILE A 186 -20.61 -3.58 7.86
N TYR A 187 -20.06 -4.79 8.02
CA TYR A 187 -20.67 -5.79 8.91
C TYR A 187 -20.50 -5.43 10.40
N GLN A 188 -19.28 -5.15 10.85
CA GLN A 188 -19.00 -4.76 12.24
C GLN A 188 -19.59 -3.39 12.58
N THR A 189 -19.62 -2.44 11.64
CA THR A 189 -20.07 -1.08 11.93
C THR A 189 -21.59 -0.94 11.90
N TYR A 190 -22.28 -1.57 10.94
CA TYR A 190 -23.71 -1.33 10.70
C TYR A 190 -24.62 -2.56 10.87
N ILE A 191 -24.14 -3.78 10.59
CA ILE A 191 -25.01 -4.97 10.62
C ILE A 191 -25.04 -5.60 12.00
N ARG A 192 -23.87 -5.80 12.61
CA ARG A 192 -23.73 -6.47 13.90
C ARG A 192 -22.56 -5.87 14.69
N PRO A 193 -22.70 -4.62 15.19
CA PRO A 193 -21.72 -4.06 16.10
C PRO A 193 -21.70 -4.81 17.43
N PHE A 194 -20.57 -4.77 18.13
CA PHE A 194 -20.43 -5.40 19.44
C PHE A 194 -21.37 -4.78 20.48
N ARG A 195 -21.56 -3.45 20.41
CA ARG A 195 -22.64 -2.73 21.11
C ARG A 195 -23.19 -1.64 20.20
N ASP A 196 -24.50 -1.47 20.25
CA ASP A 196 -25.19 -0.43 19.49
C ASP A 196 -24.95 0.96 20.07
N ASN A 197 -24.99 1.98 19.21
CA ASN A 197 -24.96 3.41 19.58
C ASN A 197 -23.76 3.86 20.44
N LEU A 198 -22.60 3.22 20.27
CA LEU A 198 -21.34 3.66 20.88
C LEU A 198 -20.81 4.92 20.17
N GLU A 199 -20.82 6.06 20.86
CA GLU A 199 -20.00 7.21 20.46
C GLU A 199 -18.48 6.95 20.65
N PRO A 200 -17.57 7.61 19.91
CA PRO A 200 -16.13 7.31 19.92
C PRO A 200 -15.41 7.41 21.27
N HIS A 201 -15.94 8.21 22.21
CA HIS A 201 -15.38 8.36 23.56
C HIS A 201 -15.87 7.32 24.56
N HIS A 202 -16.78 6.44 24.16
CA HIS A 202 -17.24 5.33 25.00
C HIS A 202 -16.34 4.10 24.83
N CYS A 203 -16.18 3.34 25.90
CA CYS A 203 -15.45 2.08 25.88
C CYS A 203 -16.25 0.99 25.18
N VAL A 204 -15.64 0.29 24.21
CA VAL A 204 -16.27 -0.84 23.49
C VAL A 204 -16.67 -1.97 24.44
N LEU A 205 -15.93 -2.20 25.53
CA LEU A 205 -16.19 -3.30 26.46
C LEU A 205 -17.37 -3.00 27.40
N CYS A 206 -17.32 -1.91 28.15
CA CYS A 206 -18.33 -1.59 29.18
C CYS A 206 -19.39 -0.56 28.74
N GLY A 207 -19.15 0.20 27.67
CA GLY A 207 -20.04 1.26 27.20
C GLY A 207 -19.92 2.60 27.93
N GLN A 208 -19.13 2.69 29.02
CA GLN A 208 -18.92 3.93 29.78
C GLN A 208 -17.90 4.86 29.13
N THR A 209 -17.96 6.14 29.47
CA THR A 209 -17.01 7.17 28.99
C THR A 209 -15.59 6.86 29.46
N ARG A 210 -14.63 6.95 28.54
CA ARG A 210 -13.21 6.74 28.84
C ARG A 210 -12.64 7.85 29.72
N LYS A 211 -11.67 7.49 30.57
CA LYS A 211 -10.91 8.46 31.39
C LYS A 211 -10.18 9.45 30.48
N GLY A 212 -10.16 10.73 30.82
CA GLY A 212 -9.59 11.81 29.99
C GLY A 212 -10.56 12.44 28.99
N LEU A 213 -11.75 11.87 28.80
CA LEU A 213 -12.82 12.40 27.96
C LEU A 213 -14.05 12.79 28.79
N GLU A 214 -13.86 13.25 30.03
CA GLU A 214 -14.94 13.57 30.98
C GLU A 214 -15.86 14.70 30.48
N LYS A 215 -15.38 15.52 29.55
CA LYS A 215 -16.16 16.60 28.92
C LYS A 215 -17.16 16.08 27.89
N SER A 216 -17.06 14.82 27.47
CA SER A 216 -17.98 14.20 26.53
C SER A 216 -19.29 13.80 27.19
N LYS A 217 -20.36 13.67 26.39
CA LYS A 217 -21.66 13.21 26.92
C LYS A 217 -21.54 11.77 27.43
N PRO A 218 -22.10 11.46 28.61
CA PRO A 218 -22.18 10.09 29.10
C PRO A 218 -23.14 9.29 28.22
N ASN A 219 -22.92 7.97 28.17
CA ASN A 219 -23.78 7.06 27.43
C ASN A 219 -25.15 6.98 28.11
N PRO A 220 -26.25 7.43 27.47
CA PRO A 220 -27.58 7.42 28.08
C PRO A 220 -28.13 5.99 28.30
N HIS A 221 -27.48 4.97 27.74
CA HIS A 221 -27.89 3.57 27.81
C HIS A 221 -27.12 2.76 28.86
N VAL A 222 -26.25 3.39 29.64
CA VAL A 222 -25.49 2.74 30.71
C VAL A 222 -25.84 3.40 32.04
N ASP A 223 -26.27 2.60 33.01
CA ASP A 223 -26.60 3.09 34.34
C ASP A 223 -25.33 3.54 35.08
N GLY A 224 -25.27 4.83 35.41
CA GLY A 224 -24.23 5.45 36.22
C GLY A 224 -23.23 6.31 35.44
N ASP A 225 -22.95 7.51 35.96
CA ASP A 225 -21.95 8.46 35.42
C ASP A 225 -20.49 8.04 35.74
N ALA A 226 -20.26 6.75 36.01
CA ALA A 226 -18.94 6.25 36.31
C ALA A 226 -18.06 6.24 35.05
N LEU A 227 -16.78 6.61 35.24
CA LEU A 227 -15.79 6.51 34.19
C LEU A 227 -15.36 5.05 34.03
N CYS A 228 -15.03 4.69 32.78
CA CYS A 228 -14.57 3.37 32.42
C CYS A 228 -13.37 2.94 33.30
N SER A 229 -13.50 1.78 33.93
CA SER A 229 -12.45 1.11 34.70
C SER A 229 -11.92 -0.16 34.03
N CYS A 230 -12.25 -0.41 32.76
CA CYS A 230 -11.74 -1.57 32.03
C CYS A 230 -10.22 -1.46 31.86
N GLU A 231 -9.51 -2.49 32.30
CA GLU A 231 -8.09 -2.66 32.04
C GLU A 231 -7.84 -3.32 30.68
N ASP A 232 -6.61 -3.20 30.20
CA ASP A 232 -6.17 -3.84 28.97
C ASP A 232 -6.08 -5.36 29.16
N ALA A 233 -6.38 -6.13 28.10
CA ALA A 233 -6.35 -7.59 28.18
C ALA A 233 -4.97 -8.16 28.55
N THR A 234 -3.89 -7.41 28.34
CA THR A 234 -2.52 -7.79 28.72
C THR A 234 -2.22 -7.64 30.21
N LYS A 235 -2.99 -6.82 30.93
CA LYS A 235 -2.88 -6.63 32.38
C LYS A 235 -3.89 -7.51 33.14
N CYS A 236 -4.87 -8.08 32.44
CA CYS A 236 -5.91 -8.92 33.01
C CYS A 236 -5.42 -10.35 33.28
N SER A 237 -5.46 -10.78 34.55
CA SER A 237 -5.04 -12.14 34.95
C SER A 237 -5.90 -13.23 34.32
N GLN A 238 -7.23 -13.06 34.28
CA GLN A 238 -8.14 -14.03 33.65
C GLN A 238 -7.84 -14.20 32.16
N CYS A 239 -7.46 -13.12 31.48
CA CYS A 239 -7.05 -13.19 30.08
C CYS A 239 -5.75 -13.98 29.88
N ALA A 240 -4.82 -13.90 30.84
CA ALA A 240 -3.58 -14.67 30.82
C ALA A 240 -3.85 -16.16 31.07
N ASP A 241 -4.73 -16.47 32.04
CA ASP A 241 -5.16 -17.83 32.34
C ASP A 241 -5.87 -18.49 31.15
N ASP A 242 -6.73 -17.75 30.44
CA ASP A 242 -7.39 -18.20 29.20
C ASP A 242 -6.36 -18.56 28.12
N VAL A 243 -5.33 -17.73 27.93
CA VAL A 243 -4.27 -17.95 26.94
C VAL A 243 -3.40 -19.16 27.33
N GLU A 244 -3.05 -19.29 28.60
CA GLU A 244 -2.28 -20.45 29.09
C GLU A 244 -3.08 -21.75 28.96
N THR A 245 -4.38 -21.71 29.26
CA THR A 245 -5.30 -22.84 29.09
C THR A 245 -5.41 -23.25 27.63
N ALA A 246 -5.52 -22.29 26.71
CA ALA A 246 -5.53 -22.56 25.28
C ALA A 246 -4.22 -23.23 24.82
N ARG A 247 -3.07 -22.78 25.34
CA ARG A 247 -1.76 -23.36 25.01
C ARG A 247 -1.58 -24.79 25.53
N ASN A 248 -2.06 -25.07 26.74
CA ASN A 248 -1.92 -26.39 27.37
C ASN A 248 -2.96 -27.41 26.88
N THR A 249 -3.98 -26.97 26.14
CA THR A 249 -5.02 -27.85 25.61
C THR A 249 -4.52 -28.53 24.34
N THR A 250 -4.26 -29.84 24.41
CA THR A 250 -3.86 -30.69 23.26
C THR A 250 -5.02 -31.01 22.30
N GLN A 251 -6.25 -30.64 22.66
CA GLN A 251 -7.46 -30.84 21.85
C GLN A 251 -7.80 -29.58 21.04
N TYR A 252 -7.09 -29.38 19.93
CA TYR A 252 -7.27 -28.22 19.03
C TYR A 252 -8.69 -28.05 18.47
N TYR A 253 -9.51 -29.11 18.43
CA TYR A 253 -10.85 -29.10 17.84
C TYR A 253 -11.97 -28.61 18.79
N LEU A 254 -11.69 -28.53 20.09
CA LEU A 254 -12.65 -28.09 21.10
C LEU A 254 -12.30 -26.68 21.55
N LYS A 255 -12.76 -25.68 20.79
CA LYS A 255 -12.64 -24.27 21.17
C LYS A 255 -13.46 -24.04 22.44
N LYS A 256 -12.77 -23.91 23.58
CA LYS A 256 -13.42 -23.58 24.85
C LYS A 256 -13.82 -22.10 24.85
N PRO A 257 -15.00 -21.73 25.40
CA PRO A 257 -15.35 -20.34 25.58
C PRO A 257 -14.35 -19.66 26.52
N TYR A 258 -14.12 -18.37 26.32
CA TYR A 258 -13.21 -17.60 27.17
C TYR A 258 -13.82 -17.43 28.56
N ALA A 259 -13.04 -17.72 29.61
CA ALA A 259 -13.51 -17.58 30.99
C ALA A 259 -13.46 -16.13 31.49
N CYS A 260 -12.66 -15.27 30.86
CA CYS A 260 -12.55 -13.87 31.23
C CYS A 260 -13.89 -13.11 31.11
N GLN A 261 -14.35 -12.52 32.21
CA GLN A 261 -15.63 -11.81 32.25
C GLN A 261 -15.61 -10.47 31.51
N THR A 262 -14.46 -9.79 31.50
CA THR A 262 -14.32 -8.43 30.94
C THR A 262 -14.10 -8.46 29.43
N HIS A 263 -13.18 -9.32 28.96
CA HIS A 263 -12.78 -9.35 27.55
C HIS A 263 -13.32 -10.56 26.79
N GLY A 264 -13.76 -11.64 27.46
CA GLY A 264 -14.11 -12.91 26.84
C GLY A 264 -15.14 -12.76 25.71
N ARG A 265 -16.26 -12.08 25.97
CA ARG A 265 -17.31 -11.84 24.95
C ARG A 265 -16.80 -11.04 23.74
N PHE A 266 -15.91 -10.08 23.96
CA PHE A 266 -15.33 -9.29 22.88
C PHE A 266 -14.32 -10.11 22.07
N ARG A 267 -13.53 -10.98 22.73
CA ARG A 267 -12.65 -11.94 22.05
C ARG A 267 -13.44 -12.92 21.17
N GLU A 268 -14.53 -13.49 21.67
CA GLU A 268 -15.40 -14.37 20.86
C GLU A 268 -15.97 -13.65 19.63
N TYR A 269 -16.36 -12.39 19.80
CA TYR A 269 -16.84 -11.56 18.70
C TYR A 269 -15.74 -11.29 17.66
N MET A 270 -14.52 -10.96 18.10
CA MET A 270 -13.39 -10.74 17.19
C MET A 270 -12.98 -12.03 16.44
N ASP A 271 -13.03 -13.17 17.11
CA ASP A 271 -12.80 -14.48 16.49
C ASP A 271 -13.85 -14.78 15.41
N PHE A 272 -15.12 -14.52 15.72
CA PHE A 272 -16.21 -14.65 14.75
C PHE A 272 -15.99 -13.75 13.53
N LEU A 273 -15.60 -12.48 13.74
CA LEU A 273 -15.28 -11.57 12.64
C LEU A 273 -14.09 -12.06 11.81
N PHE A 274 -13.08 -12.67 12.44
CA PHE A 274 -11.94 -13.24 11.74
C PHE A 274 -12.35 -14.43 10.86
N GLU A 275 -13.17 -15.34 11.38
CA GLU A 275 -13.73 -16.46 10.60
C GLU A 275 -14.62 -15.97 9.46
N PHE A 276 -15.48 -14.98 9.73
CA PHE A 276 -16.33 -14.35 8.71
C PHE A 276 -15.50 -13.70 7.61
N LYS A 277 -14.42 -13.00 7.95
CA LYS A 277 -13.48 -12.42 6.99
C LYS A 277 -12.86 -13.47 6.08
N ASN A 278 -12.45 -14.61 6.62
CA ASN A 278 -11.87 -15.69 5.81
C ASN A 278 -12.88 -16.23 4.79
N TRP A 279 -14.16 -16.35 5.17
CA TRP A 279 -15.22 -16.69 4.23
C TRP A 279 -15.48 -15.59 3.20
N CYS A 280 -15.47 -14.31 3.61
CA CYS A 280 -15.59 -13.18 2.69
C CYS A 280 -14.50 -13.20 1.62
N ILE A 281 -13.24 -13.51 1.97
CA ILE A 281 -12.12 -13.64 1.04
C ILE A 281 -12.44 -14.67 -0.05
N VAL A 282 -12.96 -15.83 0.35
CA VAL A 282 -13.35 -16.89 -0.60
C VAL A 282 -14.46 -16.39 -1.53
N TRP A 283 -15.52 -15.80 -0.99
CA TRP A 283 -16.64 -15.30 -1.78
C TRP A 283 -16.23 -14.20 -2.76
N VAL A 284 -15.45 -13.22 -2.30
CA VAL A 284 -14.91 -12.14 -3.14
C VAL A 284 -14.08 -12.71 -4.28
N THR A 285 -13.22 -13.69 -4.01
CA THR A 285 -12.38 -14.34 -5.03
C THR A 285 -13.25 -15.05 -6.09
N VAL A 286 -14.26 -15.80 -5.66
CA VAL A 286 -15.18 -16.50 -6.57
C VAL A 286 -16.01 -15.53 -7.41
N CYS A 287 -16.44 -14.40 -6.84
CA CYS A 287 -17.26 -13.40 -7.54
C CYS A 287 -16.45 -12.52 -8.51
N MET A 288 -15.14 -12.36 -8.28
CA MET A 288 -14.29 -11.48 -9.09
C MET A 288 -14.18 -11.93 -10.55
N VAL A 289 -14.03 -13.25 -10.79
CA VAL A 289 -13.86 -13.78 -12.15
C VAL A 289 -15.12 -13.59 -13.01
N PRO A 290 -16.34 -13.98 -12.57
CA PRO A 290 -17.56 -13.69 -13.30
C PRO A 290 -17.78 -12.20 -13.57
N LEU A 291 -17.49 -11.34 -12.58
CA LEU A 291 -17.60 -9.89 -12.75
C LEU A 291 -16.65 -9.38 -13.84
N GLY A 292 -15.40 -9.84 -13.83
CA GLY A 292 -14.42 -9.50 -14.87
C GLY A 292 -14.87 -9.94 -16.26
N LEU A 293 -15.46 -11.14 -16.40
CA LEU A 293 -16.00 -11.62 -17.68
C LEU A 293 -17.19 -10.78 -18.18
N VAL A 294 -18.07 -10.34 -17.27
CA VAL A 294 -19.19 -9.45 -17.62
C VAL A 294 -18.65 -8.11 -18.11
N VAL A 295 -17.70 -7.50 -17.40
CA VAL A 295 -17.07 -6.24 -17.81
C VAL A 295 -16.38 -6.39 -19.17
N PHE A 296 -15.64 -7.48 -19.38
CA PHE A 296 -14.99 -7.75 -20.66
C PHE A 296 -15.99 -7.82 -21.82
N GLN A 297 -17.15 -8.46 -21.61
CA GLN A 297 -18.19 -8.57 -22.63
C GLN A 297 -18.86 -7.24 -22.99
N THR A 298 -18.80 -6.23 -22.11
CA THR A 298 -19.37 -4.90 -22.39
C THR A 298 -18.54 -4.06 -23.37
N GLY A 299 -17.33 -4.51 -23.73
CA GLY A 299 -16.42 -3.75 -24.59
C GLY A 299 -15.73 -2.58 -23.88
N ILE A 300 -15.83 -2.49 -22.55
CA ILE A 300 -15.08 -1.54 -21.74
C ILE A 300 -13.60 -1.97 -21.75
N ASN A 301 -12.73 -1.09 -22.24
CA ASN A 301 -11.29 -1.31 -22.24
C ASN A 301 -10.64 -0.91 -20.90
N LEU A 302 -9.40 -1.37 -20.69
CA LEU A 302 -8.65 -1.13 -19.46
C LEU A 302 -8.43 0.37 -19.19
N ASN A 303 -8.12 1.15 -20.24
CA ASN A 303 -7.90 2.60 -20.14
C ASN A 303 -9.14 3.30 -19.60
N TRP A 304 -10.33 2.91 -20.05
CA TRP A 304 -11.57 3.49 -19.56
C TRP A 304 -11.81 3.22 -18.08
N ILE A 305 -11.62 1.97 -17.64
CA ILE A 305 -11.76 1.60 -16.23
C ILE A 305 -10.80 2.43 -15.37
N PHE A 306 -9.54 2.55 -15.81
CA PHE A 306 -8.50 3.22 -15.07
C PHE A 306 -8.77 4.73 -14.94
N TYR A 307 -8.96 5.44 -16.05
CA TYR A 307 -9.15 6.89 -16.03
C TYR A 307 -10.52 7.32 -15.52
N SER A 308 -11.60 6.61 -15.90
CA SER A 308 -12.93 6.93 -15.38
C SER A 308 -13.06 6.56 -13.90
N GLY A 309 -12.41 5.48 -13.48
CA GLY A 309 -12.29 5.12 -12.06
C GLY A 309 -11.59 6.20 -11.25
N ALA A 310 -10.51 6.78 -11.79
CA ALA A 310 -9.83 7.91 -11.17
C ALA A 310 -10.73 9.15 -11.03
N THR A 311 -11.52 9.49 -12.06
CA THR A 311 -12.50 10.60 -12.01
C THR A 311 -13.52 10.42 -10.89
N VAL A 312 -13.96 9.18 -10.64
CA VAL A 312 -14.94 8.87 -9.57
C VAL A 312 -14.29 8.90 -8.19
N THR A 313 -13.01 8.57 -8.07
CA THR A 313 -12.33 8.37 -6.79
C THR A 313 -11.52 9.58 -6.33
N ILE A 314 -11.01 10.42 -7.23
CA ILE A 314 -10.23 11.62 -6.88
C ILE A 314 -10.95 12.60 -5.94
N PRO A 315 -12.28 12.80 -5.97
CA PRO A 315 -12.97 13.67 -5.01
C PRO A 315 -12.83 13.19 -3.56
N CYS A 316 -12.53 11.92 -3.32
CA CYS A 316 -12.31 11.36 -1.98
C CYS A 316 -10.91 11.64 -1.43
N PHE A 317 -9.94 12.02 -2.28
CA PHE A 317 -8.57 12.27 -1.85
C PHE A 317 -8.43 13.47 -0.88
N PRO A 318 -8.95 14.69 -1.17
CA PRO A 318 -8.89 15.80 -0.23
C PRO A 318 -9.46 15.48 1.17
N PRO A 319 -10.65 14.87 1.31
CA PRO A 319 -11.20 14.60 2.64
C PRO A 319 -10.41 13.54 3.42
N VAL A 320 -9.86 12.53 2.76
CA VAL A 320 -8.97 11.54 3.39
C VAL A 320 -7.70 12.21 3.95
N VAL A 321 -7.10 13.13 3.20
CA VAL A 321 -5.90 13.83 3.68
C VAL A 321 -6.25 14.79 4.82
N LEU A 322 -7.31 15.59 4.67
CA LEU A 322 -7.71 16.59 5.66
C LEU A 322 -8.11 15.96 7.00
N SER A 323 -8.73 14.77 7.00
CA SER A 323 -9.09 14.07 8.24
C SER A 323 -7.87 13.68 9.09
N ILE A 324 -6.69 13.51 8.46
CA ILE A 324 -5.45 13.13 9.13
C ILE A 324 -4.65 14.35 9.58
N ILE A 325 -4.58 15.40 8.75
CA ILE A 325 -3.66 16.52 8.98
C ILE A 325 -4.31 17.75 9.61
N TRP A 326 -5.63 17.88 9.57
CA TRP A 326 -6.32 19.12 9.91
C TRP A 326 -7.39 18.94 10.99
N VAL A 327 -7.08 19.41 12.20
CA VAL A 327 -7.96 19.29 13.37
C VAL A 327 -9.35 19.92 13.21
N LYS A 328 -9.50 20.91 12.32
CA LYS A 328 -10.79 21.58 12.08
C LYS A 328 -11.67 20.84 11.07
N ALA A 329 -11.18 19.77 10.45
CA ALA A 329 -11.94 18.96 9.51
C ALA A 329 -13.18 18.38 10.21
N THR A 330 -14.37 18.59 9.63
CA THR A 330 -15.62 18.05 10.19
C THR A 330 -16.23 17.01 9.27
N GLY A 331 -16.90 15.99 9.83
CA GLY A 331 -17.55 14.95 9.02
C GLY A 331 -18.53 15.52 7.98
N ILE A 332 -19.28 16.58 8.33
CA ILE A 332 -20.21 17.25 7.40
C ILE A 332 -19.44 17.90 6.23
N GLY A 333 -18.37 18.64 6.53
CA GLY A 333 -17.55 19.29 5.51
C GLY A 333 -16.90 18.28 4.57
N LEU A 334 -16.35 17.20 5.12
CA LEU A 334 -15.68 16.14 4.36
C LEU A 334 -16.65 15.38 3.44
N ILE A 335 -17.82 14.98 3.94
CA ILE A 335 -18.84 14.27 3.14
C ILE A 335 -19.39 15.18 2.04
N ALA A 336 -19.73 16.43 2.37
CA ALA A 336 -20.22 17.39 1.40
C ALA A 336 -19.17 17.66 0.30
N GLY A 337 -17.90 17.74 0.67
CA GLY A 337 -16.79 17.88 -0.27
C GLY A 337 -16.68 16.71 -1.23
N SER A 338 -16.65 15.47 -0.73
CA SER A 338 -16.60 14.27 -1.58
C SER A 338 -17.74 14.24 -2.60
N ILE A 339 -18.98 14.44 -2.14
CA ILE A 339 -20.18 14.32 -2.99
C ILE A 339 -20.22 15.44 -4.04
N SER A 340 -19.99 16.68 -3.63
CA SER A 340 -20.00 17.82 -4.56
C SER A 340 -18.88 17.71 -5.60
N GLY A 341 -17.67 17.31 -5.19
CA GLY A 341 -16.57 17.06 -6.10
C GLY A 341 -16.88 15.93 -7.08
N LEU A 342 -17.50 14.83 -6.63
CA LEU A 342 -17.90 13.73 -7.52
C LEU A 342 -18.91 14.19 -8.57
N VAL A 343 -19.97 14.88 -8.17
CA VAL A 343 -20.98 15.38 -9.09
C VAL A 343 -20.36 16.35 -10.10
N CYS A 344 -19.57 17.32 -9.63
CA CYS A 344 -18.92 18.29 -10.51
C CYS A 344 -17.87 17.65 -11.44
N GLY A 345 -17.11 16.66 -10.97
CA GLY A 345 -16.13 15.92 -11.77
C GLY A 345 -16.78 15.11 -12.88
N ILE A 346 -17.85 14.37 -12.58
CA ILE A 346 -18.63 13.64 -13.59
C ILE A 346 -19.24 14.61 -14.60
N VAL A 347 -19.85 15.70 -14.15
CA VAL A 347 -20.44 16.71 -15.05
C VAL A 347 -19.37 17.32 -15.96
N ALA A 348 -18.21 17.71 -15.42
CA ALA A 348 -17.11 18.26 -16.21
C ALA A 348 -16.59 17.25 -17.25
N THR A 349 -16.51 15.98 -16.90
CA THR A 349 -16.13 14.88 -17.80
C THR A 349 -17.14 14.76 -18.95
N LEU A 350 -18.43 14.66 -18.64
CA LEU A 350 -19.47 14.48 -19.64
C LEU A 350 -19.62 15.71 -20.55
N VAL A 351 -19.56 16.92 -19.99
CA VAL A 351 -19.61 18.16 -20.76
C VAL A 351 -18.41 18.23 -21.70
N THR A 352 -17.20 17.93 -21.24
CA THR A 352 -16.01 17.96 -22.11
C THR A 352 -16.07 16.88 -23.18
N ALA A 353 -16.54 15.67 -22.85
CA ALA A 353 -16.75 14.59 -23.82
C ALA A 353 -17.70 15.00 -24.96
N THR A 354 -18.74 15.80 -24.68
CA THR A 354 -19.66 16.29 -25.73
C THR A 354 -19.03 17.24 -26.75
N THR A 355 -17.88 17.85 -26.43
CA THR A 355 -17.19 18.78 -27.34
C THR A 355 -16.41 18.06 -28.44
N TYR A 356 -16.15 16.77 -28.26
CA TYR A 356 -15.46 15.94 -29.25
C TYR A 356 -16.39 15.48 -30.37
N PRO A 357 -15.86 15.20 -31.59
CA PRO A 357 -16.64 14.61 -32.67
C PRO A 357 -17.36 13.33 -32.23
N GLY A 358 -18.65 13.21 -32.57
CA GLY A 358 -19.50 12.10 -32.15
C GLY A 358 -19.98 12.17 -30.68
N GLY A 359 -19.58 13.19 -29.92
CA GLY A 359 -20.12 13.49 -28.58
C GLY A 359 -20.20 12.28 -27.66
N LEU A 360 -21.38 12.06 -27.06
CA LEU A 360 -21.62 10.92 -26.17
C LEU A 360 -22.00 9.62 -26.91
N ASP A 361 -22.23 9.66 -28.23
CA ASP A 361 -22.45 8.43 -29.01
C ASP A 361 -21.18 7.56 -29.01
N LEU A 362 -20.01 8.20 -28.92
CA LEU A 362 -18.70 7.58 -28.71
C LEU A 362 -18.26 7.66 -27.24
N PHE A 363 -19.17 7.35 -26.32
CA PHE A 363 -18.99 7.50 -24.87
C PHE A 363 -17.64 6.96 -24.36
N LEU A 364 -17.31 5.70 -24.65
CA LEU A 364 -16.09 5.04 -24.15
C LEU A 364 -14.80 5.70 -24.68
N ASN A 365 -14.83 6.29 -25.87
CA ASN A 365 -13.65 6.90 -26.48
C ASN A 365 -13.49 8.37 -26.06
N ASN A 366 -14.59 9.12 -25.95
CA ASN A 366 -14.55 10.57 -25.70
C ASN A 366 -14.41 10.91 -24.22
N THR A 367 -14.83 10.01 -23.32
CA THR A 367 -14.66 10.19 -21.86
C THR A 367 -13.23 9.97 -21.36
N VAL A 368 -12.38 9.31 -22.16
CA VAL A 368 -10.98 9.01 -21.84
C VAL A 368 -9.98 9.82 -22.66
N LYS A 369 -10.44 10.88 -23.33
CA LYS A 369 -9.54 11.84 -23.97
C LYS A 369 -8.85 12.70 -22.91
N ASP A 370 -7.60 13.05 -23.14
CA ASP A 370 -6.74 13.75 -22.18
C ASP A 370 -7.41 14.97 -21.55
N TYR A 371 -7.99 15.88 -22.36
CA TYR A 371 -8.68 17.06 -21.82
C TYR A 371 -9.96 16.71 -21.06
N THR A 372 -10.67 15.65 -21.45
CA THR A 372 -11.85 15.17 -20.71
C THR A 372 -11.47 14.66 -19.34
N ILE A 373 -10.43 13.82 -19.27
CA ILE A 373 -9.92 13.27 -18.00
C ILE A 373 -9.41 14.40 -17.11
N LEU A 374 -8.64 15.33 -17.67
CA LEU A 374 -8.11 16.48 -16.95
C LEU A 374 -9.23 17.36 -16.39
N ALA A 375 -10.24 17.67 -17.20
CA ALA A 375 -11.40 18.46 -16.78
C ALA A 375 -12.15 17.80 -15.61
N GLY A 376 -12.41 16.49 -15.71
CA GLY A 376 -13.05 15.71 -14.65
C GLY A 376 -12.24 15.69 -13.35
N ASN A 377 -10.97 15.32 -13.46
CA ASN A 377 -10.09 15.14 -12.31
C ASN A 377 -9.78 16.45 -11.57
N VAL A 378 -9.41 17.50 -12.31
CA VAL A 378 -9.10 18.81 -11.73
C VAL A 378 -10.35 19.41 -11.09
N THR A 379 -11.48 19.39 -11.79
CA THR A 379 -12.73 19.94 -11.25
C THR A 379 -13.17 19.18 -10.00
N GLY A 380 -13.17 17.85 -10.04
CA GLY A 380 -13.57 17.03 -8.90
C GLY A 380 -12.68 17.24 -7.68
N PHE A 381 -11.36 17.29 -7.88
CA PHE A 381 -10.40 17.59 -6.81
C PHE A 381 -10.58 18.98 -6.21
N VAL A 382 -10.62 20.03 -7.06
CA VAL A 382 -10.67 21.43 -6.60
C VAL A 382 -11.99 21.72 -5.89
N VAL A 383 -13.11 21.26 -6.44
CA VAL A 383 -14.43 21.44 -5.80
C VAL A 383 -14.47 20.69 -4.48
N SER A 384 -14.03 19.42 -4.43
CA SER A 384 -13.99 18.65 -3.19
C SER A 384 -13.14 19.33 -2.12
N LEU A 385 -11.92 19.73 -2.46
CA LEU A 385 -11.01 20.41 -1.52
C LEU A 385 -11.62 21.72 -1.00
N THR A 386 -12.19 22.53 -1.88
CA THR A 386 -12.79 23.82 -1.52
C THR A 386 -13.97 23.64 -0.59
N VAL A 387 -14.90 22.72 -0.92
CA VAL A 387 -16.08 22.45 -0.11
C VAL A 387 -15.70 21.78 1.22
N CYS A 388 -14.68 20.90 1.23
CA CYS A 388 -14.15 20.35 2.48
C CYS A 388 -13.64 21.45 3.41
N ILE A 389 -12.83 22.38 2.90
CA ILE A 389 -12.26 23.48 3.70
C ILE A 389 -13.36 24.41 4.17
N VAL A 390 -14.20 24.93 3.26
CA VAL A 390 -15.26 25.88 3.59
C VAL A 390 -16.29 25.24 4.52
N GLY A 391 -16.76 24.04 4.21
CA GLY A 391 -17.73 23.30 5.02
C GLY A 391 -17.20 23.02 6.43
N SER A 392 -15.93 22.65 6.55
CA SER A 392 -15.29 22.45 7.85
C SER A 392 -15.12 23.76 8.62
N LEU A 393 -14.71 24.84 7.95
CA LEU A 393 -14.61 26.18 8.55
C LEU A 393 -15.96 26.70 9.08
N LEU A 394 -17.06 26.41 8.39
CA LEU A 394 -18.41 26.85 8.79
C LEU A 394 -19.03 25.99 9.90
N THR A 395 -18.59 24.74 10.07
CA THR A 395 -19.25 23.78 10.97
C THR A 395 -18.42 23.39 12.19
N HIS A 396 -17.11 23.69 12.24
CA HIS A 396 -16.28 23.33 13.39
C HIS A 396 -16.70 24.11 14.66
N LYS A 397 -16.56 23.44 15.81
CA LYS A 397 -16.89 24.02 17.12
C LYS A 397 -15.68 24.49 17.93
N ILE A 398 -14.48 24.34 17.36
CA ILE A 398 -13.19 24.68 17.99
C ILE A 398 -13.05 26.19 18.15
N LYS A 399 -12.96 26.68 19.40
CA LYS A 399 -12.78 28.11 19.73
C LYS A 399 -11.40 28.43 20.30
N GLY A 400 -10.75 27.47 20.96
CA GLY A 400 -9.44 27.68 21.59
C GLY A 400 -8.50 26.48 21.53
N ALA A 401 -7.29 26.65 22.09
CA ALA A 401 -6.26 25.60 22.11
C ALA A 401 -6.69 24.34 22.89
N ALA A 402 -7.52 24.50 23.92
CA ALA A 402 -8.06 23.36 24.68
C ALA A 402 -9.00 22.48 23.84
N ASP A 403 -9.78 23.08 22.93
CA ASP A 403 -10.66 22.33 22.03
C ASP A 403 -9.84 21.57 20.98
N VAL A 404 -8.74 22.17 20.49
CA VAL A 404 -7.80 21.53 19.56
C VAL A 404 -7.17 20.29 20.19
N GLU A 405 -6.66 20.41 21.43
CA GLU A 405 -6.08 19.29 22.14
C GLU A 405 -7.10 18.18 22.37
N PHE A 406 -8.33 18.55 22.75
CA PHE A 406 -9.42 17.62 22.95
C PHE A 406 -9.80 16.85 21.67
N GLU A 407 -9.87 17.51 20.52
CA GLU A 407 -10.13 16.83 19.25
C GLU A 407 -9.00 15.86 18.87
N TRP A 408 -7.73 16.23 19.07
CA TRP A 408 -6.61 15.29 18.86
C TRP A 408 -6.62 14.13 19.85
N MET A 409 -7.06 14.37 21.08
CA MET A 409 -7.14 13.34 22.11
C MET A 409 -8.15 12.24 21.74
N LYS A 410 -9.25 12.57 21.05
CA LYS A 410 -10.17 11.56 20.52
C LYS A 410 -9.48 10.57 19.58
N MET A 411 -8.60 11.07 18.70
CA MET A 411 -7.81 10.23 17.80
C MET A 411 -6.78 9.40 18.57
N TYR A 412 -6.13 10.02 19.56
CA TYR A 412 -5.14 9.36 20.42
C TYR A 412 -5.72 8.21 21.25
N ASP A 413 -6.97 8.37 21.69
CA ASP A 413 -7.68 7.38 22.49
C ASP A 413 -8.29 6.25 21.65
N ILE A 414 -8.23 6.29 20.31
CA ILE A 414 -8.61 5.15 19.47
C ILE A 414 -7.66 4.00 19.77
N ASP A 415 -8.19 2.96 20.42
CA ASP A 415 -7.38 1.90 20.99
C ASP A 415 -8.13 0.56 20.96
N ASN A 416 -7.37 -0.52 20.78
CA ASN A 416 -7.90 -1.88 20.77
C ASN A 416 -7.75 -2.48 22.18
N PRO A 417 -8.85 -2.81 22.88
CA PRO A 417 -8.80 -3.31 24.25
C PRO A 417 -8.08 -4.67 24.40
N LEU A 418 -7.91 -5.41 23.30
CA LEU A 418 -7.18 -6.67 23.27
C LEU A 418 -5.68 -6.46 23.02
N GLN A 419 -5.35 -5.47 22.20
CA GLN A 419 -3.98 -5.17 21.80
C GLN A 419 -3.77 -3.65 21.79
N PRO A 420 -3.48 -3.06 22.96
CA PRO A 420 -3.26 -1.63 23.06
C PRO A 420 -2.17 -1.14 22.10
N TRP A 421 -2.40 0.01 21.46
CA TRP A 421 -1.43 0.54 20.49
C TRP A 421 -0.07 0.86 21.16
N GLU A 422 -0.03 1.14 22.46
CA GLU A 422 1.20 1.43 23.22
C GLU A 422 2.20 0.26 23.14
N LEU A 423 1.70 -0.97 23.20
CA LEU A 423 2.53 -2.18 23.09
C LEU A 423 3.17 -2.33 21.71
N LEU A 424 2.49 -1.86 20.66
CA LEU A 424 3.01 -1.91 19.29
C LEU A 424 4.26 -1.03 19.13
N TYR A 425 4.29 0.11 19.83
CA TYR A 425 5.35 1.12 19.72
C TYR A 425 6.32 1.13 20.92
N ARG A 426 6.13 0.26 21.92
CA ARG A 426 6.96 0.17 23.12
C ARG A 426 8.46 0.06 22.80
N GLU A 427 8.82 -0.70 21.77
CA GLU A 427 10.22 -0.83 21.35
C GLU A 427 10.82 0.48 20.82
N ASP A 428 10.04 1.25 20.08
CA ASP A 428 10.46 2.54 19.50
C ASP A 428 10.52 3.63 20.59
N MET A 429 9.88 3.38 21.73
CA MET A 429 9.82 4.25 22.89
C MET A 429 10.80 3.86 24.02
N LYS A 430 11.69 2.87 23.80
CA LYS A 430 12.68 2.43 24.78
C LYS A 430 13.49 3.59 25.35
N GLY A 431 13.52 3.70 26.67
CA GLY A 431 14.24 4.76 27.40
C GLY A 431 13.40 5.99 27.76
N MET A 432 12.11 6.02 27.41
CA MET A 432 11.17 7.01 27.92
C MET A 432 10.41 6.46 29.13
N VAL A 433 10.27 7.28 30.18
CA VAL A 433 9.48 6.95 31.38
C VAL A 433 8.10 7.58 31.23
N TYR A 434 7.07 6.74 31.34
CA TYR A 434 5.66 7.11 31.43
C TYR A 434 4.93 6.02 32.24
N ASP A 435 3.87 6.38 32.96
CA ASP A 435 3.18 5.44 33.86
C ASP A 435 2.32 4.43 33.07
N ASP A 436 1.24 4.90 32.44
CA ASP A 436 0.31 4.04 31.69
C ASP A 436 0.36 4.28 30.18
N ARG A 437 0.31 5.55 29.75
CA ARG A 437 0.38 5.94 28.33
C ARG A 437 1.33 7.12 28.17
N PRO A 438 2.09 7.19 27.07
CA PRO A 438 2.91 8.35 26.79
C PRO A 438 2.02 9.59 26.58
N SER A 439 2.60 10.78 26.66
CA SER A 439 1.92 12.02 26.26
C SER A 439 2.08 12.27 24.75
N PHE A 440 1.21 13.08 24.16
CA PHE A 440 1.35 13.53 22.77
C PHE A 440 2.73 14.16 22.51
N HIS A 441 3.27 14.91 23.47
CA HIS A 441 4.60 15.49 23.37
C HIS A 441 5.72 14.43 23.32
N GLN A 442 5.62 13.39 24.16
CA GLN A 442 6.58 12.28 24.15
C GLN A 442 6.51 11.48 22.83
N MET A 443 5.30 11.22 22.34
CA MET A 443 5.08 10.58 21.03
C MET A 443 5.71 11.41 19.90
N ASN A 444 5.44 12.71 19.85
CA ASN A 444 6.02 13.60 18.84
C ASN A 444 7.56 13.64 18.95
N LYS A 445 8.13 13.56 20.16
CA LYS A 445 9.58 13.50 20.36
C LYS A 445 10.19 12.18 19.85
N ALA A 446 9.54 11.05 20.13
CA ALA A 446 9.98 9.72 19.69
C ALA A 446 10.01 9.62 18.16
N PHE A 447 8.94 10.07 17.51
CA PHE A 447 8.77 9.97 16.06
C PHE A 447 9.23 11.21 15.28
N ARG A 448 9.80 12.23 15.94
CA ARG A 448 10.28 13.46 15.28
C ARG A 448 11.25 13.17 14.15
N LYS A 449 12.17 12.21 14.34
CA LYS A 449 13.14 11.80 13.32
C LYS A 449 12.43 11.20 12.11
N ALA A 450 11.52 10.26 12.32
CA ALA A 450 10.73 9.66 11.24
C ALA A 450 9.93 10.72 10.46
N LYS A 451 9.26 11.63 11.16
CA LYS A 451 8.50 12.75 10.55
C LYS A 451 9.38 13.67 9.72
N LEU A 452 10.53 14.09 10.27
CA LEU A 452 11.47 14.97 9.56
C LEU A 452 12.07 14.29 8.33
N THR A 453 12.47 13.01 8.46
CA THR A 453 12.95 12.22 7.33
C THR A 453 11.88 12.10 6.26
N ALA A 454 10.62 11.85 6.62
CA ALA A 454 9.52 11.77 5.66
C ALA A 454 9.35 13.07 4.86
N TYR A 455 9.38 14.24 5.54
CA TYR A 455 9.24 15.53 4.86
C TYR A 455 10.44 15.87 3.98
N ILE A 456 11.66 15.69 4.47
CA ILE A 456 12.87 16.02 3.71
C ILE A 456 13.00 15.06 2.53
N ALA A 457 12.94 13.76 2.78
CA ALA A 457 13.14 12.77 1.73
C ALA A 457 11.98 12.78 0.74
N GLY A 458 10.72 12.84 1.20
CA GLY A 458 9.55 12.98 0.33
C GLY A 458 9.61 14.25 -0.53
N GLY A 459 9.92 15.40 0.07
CA GLY A 459 10.10 16.65 -0.67
C GLY A 459 11.24 16.59 -1.68
N SER A 460 12.37 15.98 -1.31
CA SER A 460 13.50 15.80 -2.22
C SER A 460 13.19 14.85 -3.37
N SER A 461 12.42 13.78 -3.14
CA SER A 461 11.97 12.85 -4.18
C SER A 461 11.03 13.53 -5.16
N ILE A 462 10.07 14.32 -4.66
CA ILE A 462 9.16 15.10 -5.52
C ILE A 462 9.96 16.08 -6.37
N PHE A 463 10.90 16.83 -5.78
CA PHE A 463 11.76 17.74 -6.53
C PHE A 463 12.59 16.99 -7.59
N LEU A 464 13.16 15.85 -7.25
CA LEU A 464 13.96 15.04 -8.16
C LEU A 464 13.14 14.54 -9.36
N PHE A 465 12.01 13.89 -9.11
CA PHE A 465 11.22 13.20 -10.14
C PHE A 465 10.25 14.11 -10.89
N ALA A 466 9.68 15.13 -10.24
CA ALA A 466 8.71 16.03 -10.88
C ALA A 466 9.36 17.27 -11.51
N ILE A 467 10.55 17.68 -11.06
CA ILE A 467 11.19 18.93 -11.50
C ILE A 467 12.55 18.68 -12.13
N LEU A 468 13.50 18.08 -11.40
CA LEU A 468 14.89 18.00 -11.85
C LEU A 468 15.05 17.06 -13.06
N ILE A 469 14.57 15.82 -12.97
CA ILE A 469 14.70 14.83 -14.06
C ILE A 469 13.96 15.32 -15.32
N PRO A 470 12.65 15.67 -15.27
CA PRO A 470 11.95 16.20 -16.44
C PRO A 470 12.58 17.49 -16.97
N GLY A 471 13.04 18.38 -16.09
CA GLY A 471 13.69 19.63 -16.50
C GLY A 471 15.01 19.42 -17.25
N VAL A 472 15.85 18.48 -16.80
CA VAL A 472 17.08 18.09 -17.50
C VAL A 472 16.76 17.43 -18.84
N MET A 473 15.77 16.54 -18.87
CA MET A 473 15.34 15.85 -20.10
C MET A 473 14.75 16.83 -21.12
N ALA A 474 13.94 17.77 -20.67
CA ALA A 474 13.34 18.82 -21.50
C ALA A 474 14.34 19.92 -21.89
N ALA A 475 15.52 20.01 -21.29
CA ALA A 475 16.52 21.01 -21.68
C ALA A 475 17.04 20.80 -23.12
N TYR A 476 16.94 19.58 -23.65
CA TYR A 476 17.41 19.23 -24.98
C TYR A 476 16.23 18.88 -25.92
N PRO A 477 16.13 19.52 -27.10
CA PRO A 477 14.97 19.34 -27.99
C PRO A 477 14.92 17.96 -28.63
N VAL A 478 16.02 17.46 -29.21
CA VAL A 478 16.09 16.11 -29.79
C VAL A 478 17.38 15.43 -29.33
N MET A 479 17.31 14.15 -28.99
CA MET A 479 18.48 13.36 -28.59
C MET A 479 19.34 13.00 -29.81
N ASN A 480 20.63 13.30 -29.73
CA ASN A 480 21.63 12.75 -30.65
C ASN A 480 22.06 11.36 -30.16
N HIS A 481 22.71 10.57 -31.02
CA HIS A 481 23.14 9.19 -30.73
C HIS A 481 23.85 9.05 -29.36
N THR A 482 24.81 9.92 -29.05
CA THR A 482 25.53 9.87 -27.77
C THR A 482 24.61 10.05 -26.56
N ARG A 483 23.64 10.98 -26.63
CA ARG A 483 22.70 11.23 -25.54
C ARG A 483 21.70 10.10 -25.39
N PHE A 484 21.25 9.55 -26.51
CA PHE A 484 20.39 8.38 -26.55
C PHE A 484 21.08 7.18 -25.90
N GLN A 485 22.33 6.91 -26.25
CA GLN A 485 23.12 5.83 -25.63
C GLN A 485 23.35 6.07 -24.14
N MET A 486 23.64 7.31 -23.72
CA MET A 486 23.72 7.66 -22.29
C MET A 486 22.41 7.40 -21.54
N TRP A 487 21.27 7.73 -22.15
CA TRP A 487 19.95 7.46 -21.58
C TRP A 487 19.70 5.95 -21.41
N LEU A 488 19.95 5.15 -22.45
CA LEU A 488 19.81 3.70 -22.38
C LEU A 488 20.72 3.08 -21.31
N ASN A 489 21.98 3.50 -21.25
CA ASN A 489 22.92 3.02 -20.23
C ASN A 489 22.46 3.41 -18.83
N PHE A 490 21.94 4.63 -18.64
CA PHE A 490 21.40 5.09 -17.37
C PHE A 490 20.20 4.25 -16.93
N THR A 491 19.21 4.05 -17.81
CA THR A 491 18.00 3.29 -17.48
C THR A 491 18.33 1.83 -17.16
N GLN A 492 19.21 1.19 -17.94
CA GLN A 492 19.67 -0.17 -17.67
C GLN A 492 20.46 -0.28 -16.35
N ALA A 493 21.41 0.63 -16.09
CA ALA A 493 22.16 0.65 -14.84
C ALA A 493 21.25 0.86 -13.63
N TRP A 494 20.23 1.72 -13.77
CA TRP A 494 19.20 1.92 -12.76
C TRP A 494 18.41 0.63 -12.51
N ALA A 495 17.96 -0.05 -13.56
CA ALA A 495 17.24 -1.31 -13.43
C ALA A 495 18.05 -2.39 -12.74
N ILE A 496 19.32 -2.56 -13.12
CA ILE A 496 20.20 -3.55 -12.49
C ILE A 496 20.40 -3.21 -11.01
N THR A 497 20.62 -1.93 -10.69
CA THR A 497 20.80 -1.48 -9.30
C THR A 497 19.55 -1.77 -8.46
N MET A 498 18.36 -1.42 -8.97
CA MET A 498 17.10 -1.68 -8.27
C MET A 498 16.79 -3.19 -8.19
N ALA A 499 17.12 -3.96 -9.22
CA ALA A 499 17.00 -5.42 -9.19
C ALA A 499 17.90 -6.03 -8.10
N ILE A 500 19.15 -5.59 -7.97
CA ILE A 500 20.05 -6.06 -6.89
C ILE A 500 19.44 -5.73 -5.53
N ILE A 501 18.91 -4.52 -5.35
CA ILE A 501 18.27 -4.13 -4.09
C ILE A 501 17.06 -5.03 -3.80
N VAL A 502 16.16 -5.21 -4.76
CA VAL A 502 14.95 -6.03 -4.59
C VAL A 502 15.31 -7.49 -4.36
N VAL A 503 16.29 -8.05 -5.08
CA VAL A 503 16.65 -9.47 -4.97
C VAL A 503 17.45 -9.74 -3.70
N VAL A 504 18.34 -8.84 -3.27
CA VAL A 504 19.30 -9.12 -2.18
C VAL A 504 18.83 -8.58 -0.82
N LEU A 505 18.24 -7.37 -0.78
CA LEU A 505 17.99 -6.69 0.50
C LEU A 505 16.97 -7.43 1.38
N PRO A 506 15.77 -7.82 0.89
CA PRO A 506 14.77 -8.44 1.77
C PRO A 506 15.19 -9.83 2.32
N PRO A 507 15.80 -10.76 1.54
CA PRO A 507 16.30 -12.02 2.10
C PRO A 507 17.40 -11.79 3.12
N THR A 508 18.29 -10.81 2.86
CA THR A 508 19.36 -10.49 3.81
C THR A 508 18.78 -10.01 5.12
N GLU A 509 17.79 -9.11 5.08
CA GLU A 509 17.11 -8.64 6.29
C GLU A 509 16.41 -9.78 7.03
N GLU A 510 15.72 -10.66 6.32
CA GLU A 510 15.02 -11.80 6.92
C GLU A 510 15.99 -12.79 7.56
N ILE A 511 17.07 -13.15 6.87
CA ILE A 511 18.15 -14.00 7.40
C ILE A 511 18.77 -13.35 8.65
N MET A 512 19.03 -12.04 8.62
CA MET A 512 19.57 -11.32 9.78
C MET A 512 18.61 -11.38 10.98
N ARG A 513 17.30 -11.22 10.76
CA ARG A 513 16.27 -11.32 11.81
C ARG A 513 16.22 -12.73 12.40
N ILE A 514 16.17 -13.75 11.54
CA ILE A 514 16.17 -15.17 11.95
C ILE A 514 17.43 -15.47 12.78
N VAL A 515 18.62 -15.10 12.29
CA VAL A 515 19.89 -15.34 13.01
C VAL A 515 19.90 -14.63 14.37
N LYS A 516 19.42 -13.39 14.43
CA LYS A 516 19.32 -12.63 15.69
C LYS A 516 18.36 -13.31 16.68
N GLN A 517 17.23 -13.80 16.20
CA GLN A 517 16.25 -14.53 17.01
C GLN A 517 16.81 -15.87 17.50
N CYS A 518 17.47 -16.65 16.63
CA CYS A 518 18.15 -17.89 17.02
C CYS A 518 19.24 -17.64 18.08
N ARG A 519 20.00 -16.54 17.98
CA ARG A 519 20.98 -16.16 19.01
C ARG A 519 20.31 -15.81 20.33
N LYS A 520 19.19 -15.08 20.28
CA LYS A 520 18.43 -14.72 21.48
C LYS A 520 17.85 -15.95 22.16
N ASN A 521 17.34 -16.93 21.41
CA ASN A 521 16.82 -18.19 21.95
C ASN A 521 17.92 -19.10 22.54
N LYS A 522 19.18 -19.00 22.09
CA LYS A 522 20.31 -19.73 22.69
C LYS A 522 20.77 -19.15 24.03
N SER A 523 20.64 -17.84 24.24
CA SER A 523 21.08 -17.17 25.47
C SER A 523 20.37 -17.62 26.77
N PRO A 524 19.04 -17.84 26.83
CA PRO A 524 18.39 -18.38 28.03
C PRO A 524 18.72 -19.86 28.26
N VAL A 525 18.93 -20.65 27.20
CA VAL A 525 19.30 -22.08 27.31
C VAL A 525 20.73 -22.24 27.86
N GLN A 526 21.67 -21.36 27.49
CA GLN A 526 23.03 -21.34 28.06
C GLN A 526 23.08 -20.81 29.51
N ALA A 527 22.20 -19.88 29.88
CA ALA A 527 22.05 -19.41 31.26
C ALA A 527 21.48 -20.51 32.19
N LEU A 528 20.56 -21.35 31.69
CA LEU A 528 20.07 -22.54 32.41
C LEU A 528 21.12 -23.65 32.52
N ALA A 529 22.02 -23.78 31.54
CA ALA A 529 23.10 -24.78 31.56
C ALA A 529 24.28 -24.43 32.49
N THR A 530 24.35 -23.20 33.00
CA THR A 530 25.44 -22.73 33.89
C THR A 530 25.05 -22.64 35.37
N VAL A 531 23.81 -22.99 35.73
CA VAL A 531 23.41 -23.12 37.14
C VAL A 531 23.81 -24.51 37.66
N SER A 532 25.00 -24.60 38.27
CA SER A 532 25.32 -25.72 39.15
C SER A 532 24.51 -25.59 40.44
N PHE A 533 23.50 -26.44 40.62
CA PHE A 533 22.75 -26.52 41.88
C PHE A 533 23.70 -26.94 43.02
N PRO A 534 23.81 -26.18 44.13
CA PRO A 534 24.49 -26.68 45.32
C PRO A 534 23.66 -27.82 45.90
N ARG A 535 24.26 -29.00 46.08
CA ARG A 535 23.67 -30.13 46.82
C ARG A 535 23.93 -29.92 48.31
N ASP A 536 22.90 -30.02 49.11
CA ASP A 536 22.98 -30.14 50.56
C ASP A 536 23.36 -31.58 50.98
N ALA A 537 23.80 -31.75 52.22
CA ALA A 537 24.49 -32.95 52.70
C ALA A 537 23.62 -34.23 52.75
N ASN A 538 22.32 -34.14 52.42
CA ASN A 538 21.40 -35.27 52.35
C ASN A 538 20.87 -35.59 50.94
N GLY A 539 21.30 -34.86 49.90
CA GLY A 539 21.11 -35.28 48.51
C GLY A 539 19.74 -34.99 47.88
N ASP A 540 18.93 -34.09 48.43
CA ASP A 540 17.64 -33.69 47.83
C ASP A 540 17.74 -32.31 47.15
N VAL A 541 17.01 -32.13 46.04
CA VAL A 541 17.07 -30.91 45.22
C VAL A 541 16.12 -29.85 45.77
N GLU A 542 16.68 -28.76 46.29
CA GLU A 542 15.91 -27.59 46.72
C GLU A 542 15.44 -26.77 45.50
N ILE A 543 14.16 -26.85 45.15
CA ILE A 543 13.57 -26.06 44.04
C ILE A 543 13.28 -24.65 44.55
N VAL A 544 14.26 -23.75 44.43
CA VAL A 544 14.04 -22.31 44.61
C VAL A 544 13.48 -21.73 43.30
N LYS A 545 12.19 -21.36 43.30
CA LYS A 545 11.56 -20.59 42.21
C LYS A 545 12.19 -19.19 42.17
N SER A 546 13.04 -18.92 41.18
CA SER A 546 13.59 -17.58 40.94
C SER A 546 12.69 -16.78 39.98
N HIS A 547 12.48 -15.51 40.33
CA HIS A 547 11.55 -14.56 39.71
C HIS A 547 11.97 -14.02 38.33
N SER A 548 12.97 -14.61 37.67
CA SER A 548 13.61 -14.03 36.47
C SER A 548 13.12 -14.57 35.12
N MET A 549 12.05 -15.38 35.07
CA MET A 549 11.51 -15.96 33.83
C MET A 549 10.50 -15.06 33.08
N LEU A 550 10.10 -13.92 33.64
CA LEU A 550 9.07 -13.05 33.06
C LEU A 550 9.54 -12.25 31.82
N GLU A 551 10.83 -11.95 31.68
CA GLU A 551 11.33 -11.13 30.56
C GLU A 551 11.53 -11.92 29.24
N ALA A 552 11.50 -13.25 29.28
CA ALA A 552 11.56 -14.09 28.08
C ALA A 552 10.19 -14.22 27.38
N HIS A 553 9.10 -13.88 28.05
CA HIS A 553 7.74 -14.18 27.62
C HIS A 553 7.12 -13.16 26.65
N GLU A 554 7.68 -11.95 26.53
CA GLU A 554 7.13 -10.89 25.66
C GLU A 554 7.35 -11.11 24.16
N MET A 555 8.23 -12.05 23.75
CA MET A 555 8.48 -12.31 22.32
C MET A 555 7.72 -13.49 21.74
N VAL A 556 7.27 -14.43 22.58
CA VAL A 556 6.58 -15.64 22.10
C VAL A 556 5.17 -15.32 21.58
N VAL A 557 4.59 -14.18 21.96
CA VAL A 557 3.26 -13.75 21.50
C VAL A 557 3.28 -13.22 20.05
N LYS A 558 4.47 -12.95 19.46
CA LYS A 558 4.56 -12.60 18.02
C LYS A 558 4.67 -13.79 17.08
N ASP A 559 5.12 -14.94 17.55
CA ASP A 559 5.39 -16.12 16.73
C ASP A 559 4.73 -17.35 17.36
N GLY A 560 3.43 -17.51 17.12
CA GLY A 560 2.71 -18.76 17.38
C GLY A 560 3.08 -19.81 16.32
N GLY A 561 4.24 -20.43 16.48
CA GLY A 561 4.69 -21.57 15.70
C GLY A 561 5.73 -22.37 16.47
N ASP A 562 5.30 -23.48 17.09
CA ASP A 562 6.22 -24.42 17.73
C ASP A 562 7.11 -25.08 16.65
N TYR A 563 8.42 -24.81 16.74
CA TYR A 563 9.43 -25.46 15.93
C TYR A 563 9.73 -26.86 16.49
N SER A 564 9.25 -27.89 15.79
CA SER A 564 9.92 -29.20 15.78
C SER A 564 10.74 -29.33 14.50
N CYS A 565 12.04 -29.60 14.66
CA CYS A 565 12.95 -29.85 13.55
C CYS A 565 12.59 -31.16 12.84
N SER A 566 11.84 -31.09 11.73
CA SER A 566 12.05 -31.91 10.53
C SER A 566 11.00 -31.63 9.46
N ASN A 567 11.48 -31.47 8.23
CA ASN A 567 10.79 -31.53 6.93
C ASN A 567 9.94 -30.32 6.50
N SER A 568 10.39 -29.77 5.37
CA SER A 568 9.68 -29.02 4.33
C SER A 568 8.17 -28.86 4.51
N ASP A 569 7.73 -27.64 4.80
CA ASP A 569 6.72 -26.94 4.01
C ASP A 569 6.69 -25.46 4.44
N VAL A 570 6.97 -24.58 3.48
CA VAL A 570 7.05 -23.13 3.64
C VAL A 570 5.66 -22.55 3.36
N LEU A 571 4.98 -22.07 4.40
CA LEU A 571 3.81 -21.19 4.26
C LEU A 571 4.25 -19.75 4.58
N PRO A 572 4.12 -18.79 3.65
CA PRO A 572 4.45 -17.40 3.92
C PRO A 572 3.38 -16.77 4.82
N ALA A 573 3.84 -16.12 5.89
CA ALA A 573 3.02 -15.25 6.72
C ALA A 573 2.38 -14.18 5.82
N ALA A 574 1.05 -14.13 5.84
CA ALA A 574 0.27 -13.12 5.16
C ALA A 574 0.39 -11.79 5.90
N VAL A 575 1.20 -10.88 5.35
CA VAL A 575 1.09 -9.42 5.45
C VAL A 575 1.52 -8.82 4.10
#